data_AF-A0A4R5Y7D2-F1
#
_entry.id   AF-A0A4R5Y7D2-F1
#
_cell.length_a   1.000
_cell.length_b   1.000
_cell.length_c   1.000
_cell.angle_alpha   90.00
_cell.angle_beta   90.00
_cell.angle_gamma   90.00
#
_symmetry.space_group_name_H-M   'P 1'
#
loop_
_entity.id
_entity.type
_entity.pdbx_description
1 polymer ?
#
loop_
_entity_poly.entity_id
_entity_poly.type
_entity_poly.pdbx_seq_one_letter_code
_entity_poly.pdbx_strand_id
1 'polypeptide(L)'
;MQIFKTGDAYAQESEQLTSGTLNLRQLLGRGRAGLNAGDAEQGPDAFLASFLPNEPGASIPRHTYPFPQFQVVVDGEATVGRHLVRPGSFHYSDAGSVSGPITPLDPEIGLTYFTLRPDNASRLAQAVSTEGQGSARTRRSIIGSRIHSELHTEIVVSELVGPEDDGLGVSAVTVPGKATFTPPSLVSHGGQYLLVVEGALSHAGTNLAAGSLVYLASGETADFTAAREGSEILLLQFPTIDSV
;
A
#
# COMPACT_ATOMS: atom_id res chain seq x y z
N MET A 1 -6.32 -5.17 -14.09
CA MET A 1 -6.21 -5.48 -12.65
C MET A 1 -5.00 -6.37 -12.45
N GLN A 2 -4.06 -5.95 -11.61
CA GLN A 2 -2.90 -6.77 -11.21
C GLN A 2 -3.06 -7.15 -9.73
N ILE A 3 -2.77 -8.41 -9.39
CA ILE A 3 -2.81 -8.99 -8.03
C ILE A 3 -1.39 -9.42 -7.70
N PHE A 4 -0.85 -9.29 -6.49
CA PHE A 4 0.60 -9.41 -6.17
C PHE A 4 0.98 -10.56 -5.18
N LYS A 5 2.18 -11.20 -5.34
CA LYS A 5 2.77 -12.34 -4.56
C LYS A 5 4.29 -12.24 -4.27
N THR A 6 4.77 -12.81 -3.16
CA THR A 6 6.16 -12.82 -2.65
C THR A 6 7.07 -14.00 -3.15
N GLY A 7 8.39 -13.78 -3.37
CA GLY A 7 9.51 -14.80 -3.30
C GLY A 7 10.83 -14.39 -2.54
N ASP A 8 11.31 -15.22 -1.58
CA ASP A 8 12.27 -15.04 -0.42
C ASP A 8 13.54 -14.09 -0.45
N ALA A 9 13.95 -13.49 0.71
CA ALA A 9 15.22 -13.74 1.51
C ALA A 9 16.09 -12.57 2.17
N TYR A 10 16.42 -12.73 3.49
CA TYR A 10 17.19 -12.00 4.57
C TYR A 10 17.88 -10.57 4.46
N ALA A 11 17.61 -9.69 5.46
CA ALA A 11 18.21 -8.37 5.85
C ALA A 11 17.82 -7.11 5.04
N GLN A 12 17.12 -6.14 5.68
CA GLN A 12 16.21 -5.18 4.99
C GLN A 12 15.77 -5.76 3.65
N GLU A 13 15.07 -6.88 3.76
CA GLU A 13 14.54 -7.56 2.60
C GLU A 13 13.51 -6.69 1.93
N SER A 14 13.66 -6.48 0.63
CA SER A 14 12.55 -6.06 -0.20
C SER A 14 12.30 -7.15 -1.24
N GLU A 15 11.16 -7.77 -1.13
CA GLU A 15 10.69 -8.81 -2.01
C GLU A 15 9.73 -8.20 -3.03
N GLN A 16 10.11 -8.23 -4.30
CA GLN A 16 9.25 -7.73 -5.36
C GLN A 16 8.04 -8.65 -5.51
N LEU A 17 6.85 -8.06 -5.49
CA LEU A 17 5.65 -8.84 -5.66
C LEU A 17 5.35 -9.07 -7.15
N THR A 18 5.11 -10.32 -7.54
CA THR A 18 4.74 -10.75 -8.91
C THR A 18 3.30 -11.24 -8.97
N SER A 19 2.67 -11.38 -10.14
CA SER A 19 1.21 -11.46 -10.15
C SER A 19 0.59 -12.77 -9.59
N GLY A 20 -0.44 -12.68 -8.73
CA GLY A 20 -1.39 -13.74 -8.34
C GLY A 20 -1.77 -13.86 -6.85
N THR A 21 -2.54 -14.90 -6.47
CA THR A 21 -3.11 -15.19 -5.13
C THR A 21 -2.10 -15.62 -4.03
N LEU A 22 -2.04 -14.91 -2.89
CA LEU A 22 -1.40 -15.33 -1.63
C LEU A 22 -2.19 -14.83 -0.41
N ASN A 23 -2.08 -15.55 0.72
CA ASN A 23 -2.63 -15.15 2.03
C ASN A 23 -1.51 -14.80 3.01
N LEU A 24 -1.72 -13.81 3.90
CA LEU A 24 -0.75 -13.31 4.89
C LEU A 24 -0.10 -14.41 5.77
N ARG A 25 -0.81 -15.51 6.04
CA ARG A 25 -0.26 -16.65 6.82
C ARG A 25 0.74 -17.53 6.08
N GLN A 26 0.82 -17.44 4.75
CA GLN A 26 1.76 -18.23 3.93
C GLN A 26 3.13 -17.56 3.79
N LEU A 27 3.27 -16.31 4.24
CA LEU A 27 4.52 -15.54 4.22
C LEU A 27 5.58 -16.04 5.24
N LEU A 28 5.18 -16.84 6.24
CA LEU A 28 6.06 -17.27 7.32
C LEU A 28 6.71 -18.66 7.07
N GLY A 29 6.85 -19.13 5.83
CA GLY A 29 7.38 -20.49 5.57
C GLY A 29 8.01 -20.73 4.19
N ARG A 30 9.28 -21.17 4.22
CA ARG A 30 10.17 -21.56 3.09
C ARG A 30 9.50 -22.34 1.94
N GLY A 31 9.79 -21.98 0.68
CA GLY A 31 9.57 -22.86 -0.47
C GLY A 31 9.81 -22.27 -1.87
N ARG A 32 10.72 -22.89 -2.63
CA ARG A 32 11.29 -22.53 -3.95
C ARG A 32 10.33 -22.41 -5.16
N ALA A 33 10.89 -21.72 -6.18
CA ALA A 33 10.65 -21.70 -7.63
C ALA A 33 9.63 -20.65 -8.11
N GLY A 34 9.91 -19.67 -8.98
CA GLY A 34 11.01 -19.44 -9.91
C GLY A 34 10.43 -19.23 -11.31
N LEU A 35 10.31 -17.99 -11.79
CA LEU A 35 10.05 -17.63 -13.20
C LEU A 35 10.61 -16.23 -13.52
N ASN A 36 11.02 -16.05 -14.77
CA ASN A 36 11.93 -15.03 -15.29
C ASN A 36 11.40 -13.59 -15.30
N ALA A 37 12.29 -12.65 -15.00
CA ALA A 37 12.16 -11.21 -15.22
C ALA A 37 12.10 -10.91 -16.72
N GLY A 38 10.98 -10.39 -17.21
CA GLY A 38 10.83 -10.03 -18.63
C GLY A 38 9.69 -9.05 -18.93
N ASP A 39 8.60 -9.08 -18.17
CA ASP A 39 7.41 -8.25 -18.45
C ASP A 39 7.06 -7.26 -17.31
N ALA A 40 7.94 -7.12 -16.31
CA ALA A 40 7.70 -6.33 -15.09
C ALA A 40 8.13 -4.85 -15.18
N GLU A 41 8.64 -4.36 -16.31
CA GLU A 41 9.25 -3.02 -16.40
C GLU A 41 8.27 -1.83 -16.59
N GLN A 42 6.96 -2.07 -16.69
CA GLN A 42 6.01 -1.01 -17.12
C GLN A 42 4.69 -0.96 -16.34
N GLY A 43 4.66 -1.47 -15.10
CA GLY A 43 3.44 -1.53 -14.29
C GLY A 43 3.55 -0.81 -12.93
N PRO A 44 2.47 -0.80 -12.13
CA PRO A 44 2.54 -0.50 -10.70
C PRO A 44 3.54 -1.43 -9.99
N ASP A 45 4.29 -0.92 -9.01
CA ASP A 45 5.21 -1.73 -8.22
C ASP A 45 4.73 -1.84 -6.77
N ALA A 46 4.71 -3.07 -6.26
CA ALA A 46 4.52 -3.35 -4.86
C ALA A 46 5.65 -4.25 -4.37
N PHE A 47 6.22 -3.89 -3.21
CA PHE A 47 7.25 -4.66 -2.52
C PHE A 47 6.76 -4.94 -1.11
N LEU A 48 7.02 -6.13 -0.61
CA LEU A 48 6.92 -6.37 0.82
C LEU A 48 8.31 -6.24 1.41
N ALA A 49 8.46 -5.35 2.39
CA ALA A 49 9.71 -5.09 3.05
C ALA A 49 9.66 -5.49 4.52
N SER A 50 10.69 -6.17 5.00
CA SER A 50 10.86 -6.55 6.40
C SER A 50 12.15 -5.97 6.95
N PHE A 51 12.04 -5.22 8.04
CA PHE A 51 13.16 -4.68 8.79
C PHE A 51 13.21 -5.31 10.18
N LEU A 52 14.10 -6.28 10.33
CA LEU A 52 14.42 -6.92 11.61
C LEU A 52 15.80 -6.43 12.08
N PRO A 53 15.87 -5.52 13.06
CA PRO A 53 17.14 -4.96 13.51
C PRO A 53 17.94 -5.98 14.32
N ASN A 54 19.26 -6.01 14.12
CA ASN A 54 20.16 -6.89 14.87
C ASN A 54 20.46 -6.40 16.30
N GLU A 55 20.11 -5.16 16.63
CA GLU A 55 20.32 -4.55 17.94
C GLU A 55 19.17 -3.60 18.31
N PRO A 56 18.80 -3.51 19.61
CA PRO A 56 17.79 -2.58 20.07
C PRO A 56 18.13 -1.13 19.71
N GLY A 57 17.14 -0.39 19.19
CA GLY A 57 17.31 1.01 18.82
C GLY A 57 17.89 1.25 17.42
N ALA A 58 18.30 0.20 16.69
CA ALA A 58 18.64 0.35 15.28
C ALA A 58 17.42 0.84 14.49
N SER A 59 17.69 1.70 13.51
CA SER A 59 16.65 2.39 12.76
C SER A 59 17.02 2.47 11.29
N ILE A 60 16.01 2.45 10.41
CA ILE A 60 16.18 2.93 9.04
C ILE A 60 16.40 4.44 9.13
N PRO A 61 17.55 4.97 8.67
CA PRO A 61 17.86 6.38 8.80
C PRO A 61 16.89 7.25 7.99
N ARG A 62 16.91 8.56 8.25
CA ARG A 62 16.17 9.49 7.40
C ARG A 62 16.65 9.39 5.96
N HIS A 63 15.72 9.35 5.03
CA HIS A 63 16.02 9.28 3.60
C HIS A 63 14.91 9.95 2.79
N THR A 64 15.21 10.25 1.54
CA THR A 64 14.26 10.78 0.56
C THR A 64 13.92 9.70 -0.46
N TYR A 65 12.69 9.76 -0.97
CA TYR A 65 12.26 8.88 -2.06
C TYR A 65 12.30 9.64 -3.39
N PRO A 66 12.85 9.06 -4.47
CA PRO A 66 12.84 9.69 -5.79
C PRO A 66 11.45 9.70 -6.44
N PHE A 67 10.52 8.91 -5.93
CA PHE A 67 9.15 8.77 -6.45
C PHE A 67 8.14 8.88 -5.30
N PRO A 68 6.88 9.24 -5.59
CA PRO A 68 5.83 9.12 -4.62
C PRO A 68 5.58 7.66 -4.28
N GLN A 69 5.27 7.40 -3.01
CA GLN A 69 4.98 6.05 -2.55
C GLN A 69 4.09 6.05 -1.32
N PHE A 70 3.36 4.95 -1.15
CA PHE A 70 2.78 4.58 0.14
C PHE A 70 3.68 3.53 0.79
N GLN A 71 3.84 3.64 2.11
CA GLN A 71 4.24 2.54 2.96
C GLN A 71 3.05 2.12 3.82
N VAL A 72 2.77 0.83 3.93
CA VAL A 72 1.63 0.33 4.74
C VAL A 72 2.12 -0.77 5.66
N VAL A 73 2.05 -0.54 6.97
CA VAL A 73 2.51 -1.52 7.97
C VAL A 73 1.51 -2.67 8.03
N VAL A 74 2.02 -3.90 8.01
CA VAL A 74 1.22 -5.13 8.07
C VAL A 74 1.62 -6.05 9.22
N ASP A 75 2.83 -5.90 9.76
CA ASP A 75 3.27 -6.58 10.98
C ASP A 75 4.29 -5.75 11.75
N GLY A 76 4.35 -5.96 13.06
CA GLY A 76 5.20 -5.20 13.98
C GLY A 76 4.73 -3.77 14.25
N GLU A 77 5.44 -3.11 15.16
CA GLU A 77 5.20 -1.70 15.52
C GLU A 77 6.51 -0.91 15.42
N ALA A 78 6.42 0.34 14.99
CA ALA A 78 7.58 1.22 14.88
C ALA A 78 7.20 2.68 15.13
N THR A 79 8.20 3.53 15.25
CA THR A 79 8.03 4.97 15.01
C THR A 79 8.53 5.33 13.62
N VAL A 80 7.81 6.20 12.92
CA VAL A 80 8.32 6.96 11.76
C VAL A 80 8.51 8.40 12.23
N GLY A 81 9.76 8.77 12.47
CA GLY A 81 10.09 10.00 13.18
C GLY A 81 9.54 9.98 14.60
N ARG A 82 8.45 10.73 14.84
CA ARG A 82 7.75 10.78 16.14
C ARG A 82 6.38 10.08 16.11
N HIS A 83 5.97 9.57 14.96
CA HIS A 83 4.65 9.00 14.76
C HIS A 83 4.71 7.50 14.99
N LEU A 84 3.87 6.99 15.88
CA LEU A 84 3.70 5.57 16.11
C LEU A 84 2.92 4.95 14.96
N VAL A 85 3.44 3.86 14.40
CA VAL A 85 2.82 3.08 13.33
C VAL A 85 2.68 1.62 13.75
N ARG A 86 1.58 1.01 13.31
CA ARG A 86 1.11 -0.35 13.66
C ARG A 86 0.45 -0.99 12.43
N PRO A 87 0.08 -2.28 12.46
CA PRO A 87 -0.62 -2.88 11.33
C PRO A 87 -1.88 -2.10 10.92
N GLY A 88 -1.96 -1.69 9.65
CA GLY A 88 -2.98 -0.80 9.11
C GLY A 88 -2.65 0.69 9.15
N SER A 89 -1.50 1.09 9.71
CA SER A 89 -0.92 2.42 9.52
C SER A 89 -0.36 2.57 8.11
N PHE A 90 -0.48 3.76 7.54
CA PHE A 90 0.08 4.10 6.24
C PHE A 90 0.91 5.40 6.31
N HIS A 91 1.91 5.50 5.44
CA HIS A 91 2.70 6.70 5.21
C HIS A 91 2.75 6.99 3.71
N TYR A 92 2.09 8.07 3.28
CA TYR A 92 2.27 8.63 1.95
C TYR A 92 3.42 9.63 1.94
N SER A 93 4.25 9.59 0.91
CA SER A 93 5.27 10.61 0.66
C SER A 93 5.26 11.01 -0.82
N ASP A 94 5.24 12.30 -1.11
CA ASP A 94 5.57 12.81 -2.45
C ASP A 94 7.06 12.60 -2.75
N ALA A 95 7.44 12.62 -4.03
CA ALA A 95 8.83 12.60 -4.46
C ALA A 95 9.66 13.72 -3.80
N GLY A 96 10.85 13.37 -3.30
CA GLY A 96 11.76 14.27 -2.60
C GLY A 96 11.36 14.59 -1.15
N SER A 97 10.27 14.03 -0.63
CA SER A 97 9.92 14.16 0.79
C SER A 97 10.87 13.35 1.67
N VAL A 98 11.25 13.90 2.83
CA VAL A 98 12.08 13.20 3.81
C VAL A 98 11.19 12.35 4.71
N SER A 99 11.47 11.05 4.79
CA SER A 99 10.85 10.11 5.74
C SER A 99 11.82 9.71 6.86
N GLY A 100 11.26 9.19 7.96
CA GLY A 100 12.00 8.55 9.03
C GLY A 100 12.53 9.48 10.14
N PRO A 101 13.48 9.01 10.97
CA PRO A 101 13.97 7.63 10.99
C PRO A 101 12.83 6.64 11.30
N ILE A 102 12.96 5.40 10.86
CA ILE A 102 12.00 4.33 11.18
C ILE A 102 12.64 3.42 12.21
N THR A 103 12.07 3.35 13.41
CA THR A 103 12.61 2.58 14.53
C THR A 103 11.56 1.58 15.02
N PRO A 104 11.75 0.27 14.80
CA PRO A 104 10.92 -0.76 15.42
C PRO A 104 10.88 -0.60 16.93
N LEU A 105 9.71 -0.80 17.53
CA LEU A 105 9.55 -0.79 18.98
C LEU A 105 10.10 -2.07 19.62
N ASP A 106 9.95 -3.19 18.92
CA ASP A 106 10.47 -4.48 19.33
C ASP A 106 11.48 -4.99 18.29
N PRO A 107 12.77 -5.11 18.63
CA PRO A 107 13.78 -5.59 17.70
C PRO A 107 13.69 -7.09 17.39
N GLU A 108 12.98 -7.89 18.19
CA GLU A 108 12.77 -9.32 17.91
C GLU A 108 11.63 -9.56 16.92
N ILE A 109 10.66 -8.64 16.85
CA ILE A 109 9.56 -8.66 15.88
C ILE A 109 9.94 -7.88 14.62
N GLY A 110 10.57 -6.73 14.79
CA GLY A 110 10.90 -5.81 13.71
C GLY A 110 9.66 -5.08 13.16
N LEU A 111 9.69 -4.78 11.87
CA LEU A 111 8.61 -4.13 11.15
C LEU A 111 8.48 -4.72 9.74
N THR A 112 7.27 -5.11 9.35
CA THR A 112 6.96 -5.51 7.98
C THR A 112 5.93 -4.56 7.37
N TYR A 113 6.22 -4.06 6.18
CA TYR A 113 5.36 -3.10 5.49
C TYR A 113 5.41 -3.27 3.97
N PHE A 114 4.30 -3.00 3.31
CA PHE A 114 4.29 -2.82 1.86
C PHE A 114 4.94 -1.48 1.50
N THR A 115 5.73 -1.46 0.44
CA THR A 115 6.07 -0.24 -0.31
C THR A 115 5.34 -0.29 -1.64
N LEU A 116 4.43 0.67 -1.86
CA LEU A 116 3.58 0.73 -3.03
C LEU A 116 3.95 1.96 -3.85
N ARG A 117 4.03 1.79 -5.16
CA ARG A 117 4.30 2.87 -6.12
C ARG A 117 3.26 2.85 -7.22
N PRO A 118 2.91 4.02 -7.77
CA PRO A 118 1.99 4.08 -8.90
C PRO A 118 2.66 3.46 -10.12
N ASP A 119 1.91 3.35 -11.22
CA ASP A 119 2.44 2.91 -12.50
C ASP A 119 3.70 3.70 -12.94
N ASN A 120 4.57 3.09 -13.74
CA ASN A 120 5.86 3.63 -14.13
C ASN A 120 5.72 4.91 -14.99
N ALA A 121 4.71 4.98 -15.87
CA ALA A 121 4.37 6.21 -16.58
C ALA A 121 4.10 7.36 -15.59
N SER A 122 3.44 7.04 -14.47
CA SER A 122 3.19 7.98 -13.38
C SER A 122 4.43 8.37 -12.59
N ARG A 123 5.42 7.50 -12.48
CA ARG A 123 6.70 7.77 -11.81
C ARG A 123 7.63 8.63 -12.63
N LEU A 124 7.79 8.31 -13.93
CA LEU A 124 8.72 9.01 -14.81
C LEU A 124 8.30 10.46 -15.04
N ALA A 125 7.01 10.72 -15.28
CA ALA A 125 6.53 12.08 -15.47
C ALA A 125 6.65 12.93 -14.19
N GLN A 126 6.55 12.34 -13.00
CA GLN A 126 6.77 13.04 -11.72
C GLN A 126 8.25 13.31 -11.40
N ALA A 127 9.15 12.42 -11.83
CA ALA A 127 10.59 12.67 -11.73
C ALA A 127 11.00 13.85 -12.62
N VAL A 128 10.50 13.90 -13.87
CA VAL A 128 10.77 14.97 -14.83
C VAL A 128 10.20 16.31 -14.38
N SER A 129 8.98 16.34 -13.83
CA SER A 129 8.39 17.59 -13.34
C SER A 129 9.12 18.19 -12.12
N THR A 130 9.73 17.34 -11.28
CA THR A 130 10.51 17.77 -10.12
C THR A 130 11.87 18.35 -10.49
N GLU A 131 12.47 17.93 -11.62
CA GLU A 131 13.75 18.48 -12.12
C GLU A 131 13.56 19.77 -12.94
N GLY A 132 12.45 19.88 -13.69
CA GLY A 132 12.22 20.98 -14.63
C GLY A 132 11.44 22.18 -14.06
N GLN A 133 10.65 21.99 -13.00
CA GLN A 133 9.89 23.07 -12.38
C GLN A 133 10.05 23.02 -10.87
N GLY A 134 10.35 24.16 -10.27
CA GLY A 134 10.11 24.36 -8.84
C GLY A 134 8.62 24.18 -8.60
N SER A 135 8.19 22.96 -8.31
CA SER A 135 6.81 22.67 -7.96
C SER A 135 6.45 23.60 -6.81
N ALA A 136 5.55 24.55 -7.08
CA ALA A 136 5.08 25.52 -6.10
C ALA A 136 4.30 24.84 -4.96
N ARG A 137 4.07 23.53 -5.05
CA ARG A 137 3.35 22.75 -4.06
C ARG A 137 4.29 22.20 -3.01
N THR A 138 3.95 22.45 -1.75
CA THR A 138 4.62 21.84 -0.60
C THR A 138 4.55 20.33 -0.71
N ARG A 139 5.72 19.66 -0.71
CA ARG A 139 5.80 18.19 -0.73
C ARG A 139 5.08 17.61 0.49
N ARG A 140 4.20 16.64 0.26
CA ARG A 140 3.38 16.00 1.30
C ARG A 140 4.09 14.80 1.90
N SER A 141 4.00 14.68 3.22
CA SER A 141 4.37 13.49 4.00
C SER A 141 3.26 13.24 5.03
N ILE A 142 2.37 12.29 4.72
CA ILE A 142 1.13 12.08 5.47
C ILE A 142 1.17 10.70 6.11
N ILE A 143 1.12 10.68 7.45
CA ILE A 143 1.02 9.44 8.22
C ILE A 143 -0.39 9.38 8.79
N GLY A 144 -1.06 8.26 8.54
CA GLY A 144 -2.39 7.98 9.06
C GLY A 144 -2.48 6.53 9.51
N SER A 145 -3.63 6.19 10.09
CA SER A 145 -3.93 4.81 10.47
C SER A 145 -5.41 4.58 10.29
N ARG A 146 -5.77 3.35 9.93
CA ARG A 146 -7.17 2.95 10.02
C ARG A 146 -7.66 3.11 11.46
N ILE A 147 -8.92 3.46 11.60
CA ILE A 147 -9.65 3.32 12.85
C ILE A 147 -10.46 2.03 12.67
N HIS A 148 -10.27 1.05 13.55
CA HIS A 148 -11.07 -0.18 13.51
C HIS A 148 -12.54 0.20 13.62
N SER A 149 -13.34 -0.23 12.65
CA SER A 149 -14.75 0.13 12.59
C SER A 149 -15.58 -0.94 13.28
N GLU A 150 -16.66 -0.54 13.94
CA GLU A 150 -17.61 -1.53 14.44
C GLU A 150 -18.27 -2.27 13.27
N LEU A 151 -18.78 -3.48 13.53
CA LEU A 151 -19.47 -4.28 12.51
C LEU A 151 -20.68 -3.50 11.97
N HIS A 152 -20.60 -3.10 10.70
CA HIS A 152 -21.69 -2.42 10.00
C HIS A 152 -22.56 -3.40 9.20
N THR A 153 -23.84 -3.09 9.09
CA THR A 153 -24.78 -3.82 8.21
C THR A 153 -24.78 -3.30 6.78
N GLU A 154 -24.16 -2.14 6.55
CA GLU A 154 -24.04 -1.46 5.26
C GLU A 154 -22.57 -1.23 4.92
N ILE A 155 -22.29 -0.97 3.65
CA ILE A 155 -20.94 -0.61 3.21
C ILE A 155 -20.65 0.79 3.73
N VAL A 156 -19.56 0.93 4.51
CA VAL A 156 -19.12 2.20 5.07
C VAL A 156 -17.77 2.55 4.46
N VAL A 157 -17.68 3.76 3.91
CA VAL A 157 -16.44 4.36 3.43
C VAL A 157 -16.07 5.48 4.38
N SER A 158 -14.94 5.36 5.05
CA SER A 158 -14.39 6.37 5.97
C SER A 158 -13.14 6.98 5.37
N GLU A 159 -13.23 8.25 5.00
CA GLU A 159 -12.11 9.02 4.47
C GLU A 159 -11.09 9.28 5.60
N LEU A 160 -9.84 8.86 5.36
CA LEU A 160 -8.72 9.07 6.28
C LEU A 160 -7.83 10.22 5.81
N VAL A 161 -7.71 10.40 4.49
CA VAL A 161 -7.00 11.50 3.82
C VAL A 161 -7.75 11.84 2.53
N GLY A 162 -7.91 13.14 2.25
CA GLY A 162 -8.55 13.60 1.02
C GLY A 162 -10.05 13.29 0.94
N PRO A 163 -10.65 13.32 -0.26
CA PRO A 163 -9.98 13.50 -1.55
C PRO A 163 -9.34 14.89 -1.69
N GLU A 164 -8.08 14.92 -2.08
CA GLU A 164 -7.36 16.15 -2.46
C GLU A 164 -7.72 16.51 -3.91
N ASP A 165 -7.49 17.77 -4.31
CA ASP A 165 -7.78 18.26 -5.67
C ASP A 165 -7.04 17.48 -6.78
N ASP A 166 -5.85 16.96 -6.45
CA ASP A 166 -5.04 16.13 -7.35
C ASP A 166 -5.41 14.64 -7.30
N GLY A 167 -6.47 14.27 -6.58
CA GLY A 167 -6.90 12.89 -6.45
C GLY A 167 -6.07 12.05 -5.47
N LEU A 168 -5.13 12.60 -4.69
CA LEU A 168 -4.58 11.84 -3.55
C LEU A 168 -5.72 11.54 -2.57
N GLY A 169 -5.81 10.28 -2.12
CA GLY A 169 -6.80 9.90 -1.13
C GLY A 169 -6.44 8.61 -0.42
N VAL A 170 -6.91 8.49 0.82
CA VAL A 170 -6.87 7.23 1.57
C VAL A 170 -8.19 7.05 2.29
N SER A 171 -8.82 5.88 2.11
CA SER A 171 -10.08 5.56 2.77
C SER A 171 -10.03 4.14 3.36
N ALA A 172 -10.63 3.97 4.54
CA ALA A 172 -11.00 2.66 5.05
C ALA A 172 -12.39 2.30 4.52
N VAL A 173 -12.57 1.07 4.05
CA VAL A 173 -13.87 0.55 3.61
C VAL A 173 -14.22 -0.68 4.43
N THR A 174 -15.36 -0.62 5.10
CA THR A 174 -15.98 -1.77 5.76
C THR A 174 -17.06 -2.33 4.85
N VAL A 175 -16.95 -3.60 4.52
CA VAL A 175 -17.88 -4.31 3.64
C VAL A 175 -18.54 -5.42 4.44
N PRO A 176 -19.87 -5.35 4.68
CA PRO A 176 -20.60 -6.39 5.38
C PRO A 176 -20.50 -7.73 4.66
N GLY A 177 -20.67 -8.81 5.42
CA GLY A 177 -20.54 -10.15 4.86
C GLY A 177 -21.48 -10.40 3.68
N LYS A 178 -20.95 -11.00 2.61
CA LYS A 178 -21.64 -11.25 1.34
C LYS A 178 -22.07 -10.02 0.54
N ALA A 179 -21.79 -8.81 1.01
CA ALA A 179 -22.04 -7.60 0.24
C ALA A 179 -21.01 -7.47 -0.88
N THR A 180 -21.44 -6.93 -2.02
CA THR A 180 -20.58 -6.55 -3.14
C THR A 180 -20.38 -5.05 -3.12
N PHE A 181 -19.13 -4.61 -3.28
CA PHE A 181 -18.80 -3.19 -3.41
C PHE A 181 -17.88 -2.99 -4.61
N THR A 182 -17.93 -1.78 -5.14
CA THR A 182 -17.01 -1.28 -6.17
C THR A 182 -16.19 -0.16 -5.51
N PRO A 183 -14.85 -0.18 -5.57
CA PRO A 183 -14.03 0.89 -5.01
C PRO A 183 -14.45 2.26 -5.59
N PRO A 184 -14.68 3.28 -4.74
CA PRO A 184 -15.06 4.61 -5.21
C PRO A 184 -13.93 5.22 -6.05
N SER A 185 -14.31 5.87 -7.14
CA SER A 185 -13.41 6.60 -8.06
C SER A 185 -14.09 7.90 -8.49
N LEU A 186 -14.40 8.76 -7.51
CA LEU A 186 -15.19 9.99 -7.71
C LEU A 186 -14.40 11.15 -8.33
N VAL A 187 -13.07 11.08 -8.24
CA VAL A 187 -12.13 12.07 -8.79
C VAL A 187 -11.11 11.35 -9.66
N SER A 188 -10.58 12.04 -10.67
CA SER A 188 -9.45 11.53 -11.44
C SER A 188 -8.29 11.20 -10.50
N HIS A 189 -7.63 10.07 -10.73
CA HIS A 189 -6.52 9.60 -9.89
C HIS A 189 -5.45 8.87 -10.69
N GLY A 190 -4.24 8.76 -10.14
CA GLY A 190 -3.10 8.08 -10.75
C GLY A 190 -3.15 6.55 -10.67
N GLY A 191 -4.18 6.01 -10.03
CA GLY A 191 -4.38 4.58 -9.78
C GLY A 191 -4.61 4.34 -8.30
N GLN A 192 -5.17 3.20 -7.94
CA GLN A 192 -5.46 2.87 -6.55
C GLN A 192 -5.05 1.45 -6.19
N TYR A 193 -4.46 1.32 -5.02
CA TYR A 193 -4.26 0.02 -4.38
C TYR A 193 -5.38 -0.27 -3.40
N LEU A 194 -5.78 -1.54 -3.39
CA LEU A 194 -6.73 -2.11 -2.46
C LEU A 194 -6.01 -3.17 -1.63
N LEU A 195 -5.86 -2.90 -0.34
CA LEU A 195 -5.29 -3.85 0.61
C LEU A 195 -6.42 -4.41 1.47
N VAL A 196 -6.61 -5.73 1.44
CA VAL A 196 -7.49 -6.41 2.40
C VAL A 196 -6.76 -6.47 3.74
N VAL A 197 -7.26 -5.72 4.73
CA VAL A 197 -6.63 -5.66 6.06
C VAL A 197 -7.19 -6.76 6.96
N GLU A 198 -8.51 -7.00 6.88
CA GLU A 198 -9.19 -8.05 7.62
C GLU A 198 -10.26 -8.75 6.76
N GLY A 199 -10.58 -9.99 7.14
CA GLY A 199 -11.55 -10.82 6.42
C GLY A 199 -11.02 -11.31 5.08
N ALA A 200 -11.93 -11.44 4.10
CA ALA A 200 -11.58 -11.84 2.75
C ALA A 200 -12.57 -11.30 1.72
N LEU A 201 -12.06 -10.91 0.56
CA LEU A 201 -12.85 -10.56 -0.61
C LEU A 201 -12.82 -11.68 -1.65
N SER A 202 -13.75 -11.62 -2.59
CA SER A 202 -13.75 -12.44 -3.78
C SER A 202 -13.98 -11.58 -5.02
N HIS A 203 -13.25 -11.87 -6.08
CA HIS A 203 -13.41 -11.22 -7.39
C HIS A 203 -13.16 -12.24 -8.50
N ALA A 204 -14.09 -12.35 -9.45
CA ALA A 204 -14.00 -13.28 -10.58
C ALA A 204 -13.60 -14.72 -10.17
N GLY A 205 -14.14 -15.21 -9.06
CA GLY A 205 -13.83 -16.55 -8.52
C GLY A 205 -12.50 -16.67 -7.76
N THR A 206 -11.70 -15.60 -7.67
CA THR A 206 -10.47 -15.55 -6.88
C THR A 206 -10.77 -15.10 -5.45
N ASN A 207 -10.32 -15.87 -4.46
CA ASN A 207 -10.38 -15.48 -3.05
C ASN A 207 -9.15 -14.63 -2.66
N LEU A 208 -9.40 -13.51 -1.99
CA LEU A 208 -8.43 -12.49 -1.59
C LEU A 208 -8.52 -12.32 -0.06
N ALA A 209 -7.80 -13.13 0.72
CA ALA A 209 -7.83 -12.98 2.18
C ALA A 209 -7.03 -11.77 2.65
N ALA A 210 -7.11 -11.45 3.95
CA ALA A 210 -6.25 -10.47 4.59
C ALA A 210 -4.77 -10.58 4.16
N GLY A 211 -4.17 -9.43 3.88
CA GLY A 211 -2.86 -9.26 3.26
C GLY A 211 -2.86 -9.28 1.73
N SER A 212 -3.98 -9.59 1.08
CA SER A 212 -4.09 -9.51 -0.39
C SER A 212 -4.06 -8.07 -0.85
N LEU A 213 -3.29 -7.81 -1.92
CA LEU A 213 -3.13 -6.50 -2.53
C LEU A 213 -3.57 -6.55 -4.00
N VAL A 214 -4.40 -5.60 -4.39
CA VAL A 214 -4.88 -5.42 -5.77
C VAL A 214 -4.58 -4.01 -6.24
N TYR A 215 -4.16 -3.86 -7.49
CA TYR A 215 -4.07 -2.57 -8.14
C TYR A 215 -5.13 -2.41 -9.23
N LEU A 216 -5.80 -1.26 -9.20
CA LEU A 216 -6.70 -0.77 -10.23
C LEU A 216 -6.07 0.45 -10.89
N ALA A 217 -5.92 0.41 -12.21
CA ALA A 217 -5.43 1.55 -12.97
C ALA A 217 -6.44 2.72 -12.93
N SER A 218 -6.01 3.91 -13.36
CA SER A 218 -6.92 5.05 -13.52
C SER A 218 -8.09 4.69 -14.46
N GLY A 219 -9.32 4.95 -14.02
CA GLY A 219 -10.54 4.61 -14.75
C GLY A 219 -10.90 3.12 -14.78
N GLU A 220 -10.09 2.24 -14.19
CA GLU A 220 -10.42 0.82 -14.05
C GLU A 220 -11.39 0.61 -12.88
N THR A 221 -12.46 -0.16 -13.11
CA THR A 221 -13.44 -0.53 -12.10
C THR A 221 -13.54 -2.04 -11.97
N ALA A 222 -13.77 -2.51 -10.74
CA ALA A 222 -13.93 -3.93 -10.43
C ALA A 222 -14.82 -4.10 -9.19
N ASP A 223 -15.66 -5.14 -9.23
CA ASP A 223 -16.55 -5.48 -8.12
C ASP A 223 -15.94 -6.55 -7.23
N PHE A 224 -16.01 -6.37 -5.93
CA PHE A 224 -15.49 -7.31 -4.95
C PHE A 224 -16.59 -7.68 -3.97
N THR A 225 -16.71 -8.97 -3.68
CA THR A 225 -17.72 -9.48 -2.73
C THR A 225 -17.05 -9.99 -1.47
N ALA A 226 -17.43 -9.45 -0.32
CA ALA A 226 -16.90 -9.89 0.97
C ALA A 226 -17.33 -11.32 1.32
N ALA A 227 -16.45 -12.03 2.01
CA ALA A 227 -16.75 -13.32 2.61
C ALA A 227 -17.86 -13.21 3.67
N ARG A 228 -18.24 -14.31 4.30
CA ARG A 228 -19.41 -14.34 5.19
C ARG A 228 -19.25 -13.43 6.41
N GLU A 229 -18.02 -13.25 6.86
CA GLU A 229 -17.64 -12.50 8.07
C GLU A 229 -17.51 -11.00 7.80
N GLY A 230 -17.54 -10.57 6.54
CA GLY A 230 -17.23 -9.19 6.13
C GLY A 230 -15.74 -8.98 5.88
N SER A 231 -15.40 -7.75 5.49
CA SER A 231 -14.02 -7.34 5.20
C SER A 231 -13.76 -5.90 5.57
N GLU A 232 -12.54 -5.64 6.04
CA GLU A 232 -11.98 -4.30 6.11
C GLU A 232 -10.86 -4.12 5.09
N ILE A 233 -10.87 -2.97 4.45
CA ILE A 233 -10.05 -2.66 3.30
C ILE A 233 -9.43 -1.28 3.47
N LEU A 234 -8.16 -1.15 3.10
CA LEU A 234 -7.54 0.16 2.90
C LEU A 234 -7.44 0.43 1.40
N LEU A 235 -8.07 1.53 0.96
CA LEU A 235 -7.94 2.07 -0.38
C LEU A 235 -6.90 3.19 -0.37
N LEU A 236 -5.88 3.05 -1.22
CA LEU A 236 -4.71 3.92 -1.28
C LEU A 236 -4.62 4.48 -2.69
N GLN A 237 -5.15 5.68 -2.87
CA GLN A 237 -5.29 6.33 -4.16
C GLN A 237 -4.12 7.29 -4.39
N PHE A 238 -3.38 7.09 -5.47
CA PHE A 238 -2.32 8.01 -5.89
C PHE A 238 -2.92 9.23 -6.59
N PRO A 239 -2.31 10.41 -6.44
CA PRO A 239 -2.73 11.59 -7.18
C PRO A 239 -2.55 11.40 -8.69
N THR A 240 -3.34 12.10 -9.49
CA THR A 240 -3.02 12.34 -10.90
C THR A 240 -1.70 13.09 -11.00
N ILE A 241 -1.01 12.85 -12.10
CA ILE A 241 0.02 13.77 -12.54
C ILE A 241 -0.72 14.94 -13.18
N ASP A 242 -0.37 16.17 -12.82
CA ASP A 242 -0.76 17.30 -13.64
C ASP A 242 -0.22 17.07 -15.05
N SER A 243 -1.12 16.83 -15.99
CA SER A 243 -0.80 16.92 -17.41
C SER A 243 -0.41 18.38 -17.66
N VAL A 244 0.89 18.63 -17.77
CA VAL A 244 1.41 19.91 -18.29
C VAL A 244 0.94 20.10 -19.72
#